data_AF-A0A1V5FQP9-F1
#
_entry.id   AF-A0A1V5FQP9-F1
#
_cell.length_a   1.000
_cell.length_b   1.000
_cell.length_c   1.000
_cell.angle_alpha   90.00
_cell.angle_beta   90.00
_cell.angle_gamma   90.00
#
_symmetry.space_group_name_H-M   'P 1'
#
loop_
_entity.id
_entity.type
_entity.pdbx_description
1 polymer ?
#
loop_
_entity_poly.entity_id
_entity_poly.type
_entity_poly.pdbx_seq_one_letter_code
_entity_poly.pdbx_strand_id
1 'polypeptide(L)'
;MAVSHDLSRSWRLADWKWTMARDRIMAGNFLDGGKDNSAAFDEYVYCYFTRIENLPPGGQPRNWIHERPGRIDLARVPKDGLLNRDAYEWFHGLDGAGAPVWTKDMKARAPAFEDPNGIKVVSACYVRALEKCLLLYNPRDNRGHFALFEAPAPWGPWRRAAYLPDCQPFMPPEENARVSLFHFAPKWWSEDGREFSLVFNTGDDAWNTVRGRLLLR
;
A
#
# COMPACT_ATOMS: atom_id res chain seq x y z
N MET A 1 -4.71 14.38 2.64
CA MET A 1 -4.30 14.32 1.22
C MET A 1 -3.91 15.73 0.78
N ALA A 2 -2.92 15.86 -0.10
CA ALA A 2 -2.51 17.12 -0.71
C ALA A 2 -2.66 16.99 -2.23
N VAL A 3 -3.10 18.05 -2.90
CA VAL A 3 -3.27 18.11 -4.36
C VAL A 3 -2.46 19.28 -4.92
N SER A 4 -1.90 19.07 -6.10
CA SER A 4 -1.19 20.07 -6.89
C SER A 4 -1.81 20.10 -8.29
N HIS A 5 -1.93 21.29 -8.88
CA HIS A 5 -2.39 21.49 -10.26
C HIS A 5 -1.33 22.17 -11.14
N ASP A 6 -0.12 22.36 -10.64
CA ASP A 6 0.95 23.16 -11.27
C ASP A 6 2.31 22.43 -11.24
N LEU A 7 2.27 21.11 -11.42
CA LEU A 7 3.46 20.24 -11.43
C LEU A 7 4.26 20.28 -10.11
N SER A 8 3.53 20.21 -8.99
CA SER A 8 4.04 20.16 -7.63
C SER A 8 4.73 21.45 -7.17
N ARG A 9 4.47 22.59 -7.83
CA ARG A 9 4.98 23.91 -7.41
C ARG A 9 4.20 24.43 -6.21
N SER A 10 2.90 24.21 -6.16
CA SER A 10 2.05 24.55 -5.02
C SER A 10 1.14 23.39 -4.62
N TRP A 11 0.84 23.31 -3.33
CA TRP A 11 0.05 22.23 -2.75
C TRP A 11 -1.12 22.79 -1.95
N ARG A 12 -2.31 22.22 -2.16
CA ARG A 12 -3.50 22.47 -1.35
C ARG A 12 -3.88 21.21 -0.60
N LEU A 13 -4.16 21.33 0.69
CA LEU A 13 -4.68 20.22 1.48
C LEU A 13 -6.17 20.04 1.19
N ALA A 14 -6.63 18.78 1.20
CA ALA A 14 -8.04 18.50 1.37
C ALA A 14 -8.53 19.10 2.71
N ASP A 15 -9.76 19.59 2.74
CA ASP A 15 -10.41 20.16 3.94
C ASP A 15 -10.86 19.08 4.94
N TRP A 16 -10.68 17.81 4.60
CA TRP A 16 -10.95 16.66 5.45
C TRP A 16 -9.73 15.75 5.64
N LYS A 17 -9.76 14.97 6.71
CA LYS A 17 -8.80 13.90 6.98
C LYS A 17 -9.43 12.77 7.78
N TRP A 18 -9.00 11.54 7.49
CA TRP A 18 -9.08 10.47 8.47
C TRP A 18 -7.98 10.63 9.52
N THR A 19 -8.24 10.12 10.72
CA THR A 19 -7.38 10.23 11.88
C THR A 19 -7.18 8.86 12.49
N MET A 20 -5.98 8.62 13.01
CA MET A 20 -5.64 7.37 13.68
C MET A 20 -6.59 7.07 14.86
N ALA A 21 -6.95 8.09 15.64
CA ALA A 21 -7.79 7.94 16.82
C ALA A 21 -9.26 7.63 16.49
N ARG A 22 -9.87 8.37 15.56
CA ARG A 22 -11.29 8.20 15.22
C ARG A 22 -11.52 7.06 14.24
N ASP A 23 -10.68 7.00 13.20
CA ASP A 23 -10.93 6.17 12.03
C ASP A 23 -10.14 4.86 12.07
N ARG A 24 -9.16 4.74 12.98
CA ARG A 24 -8.36 3.54 13.21
C ARG A 24 -7.63 3.06 11.95
N ILE A 25 -7.12 4.00 11.17
CA ILE A 25 -6.31 3.76 9.98
C ILE A 25 -5.08 4.67 9.95
N MET A 26 -4.00 4.20 9.30
CA MET A 26 -2.80 4.98 9.05
C MET A 26 -2.14 4.62 7.73
N ALA A 27 -1.14 5.43 7.35
CA ALA A 27 -0.22 5.17 6.25
C ALA A 27 -0.92 4.84 4.91
N GLY A 28 -1.87 5.70 4.52
CA GLY A 28 -2.63 5.54 3.29
C GLY A 28 -1.76 5.53 2.04
N ASN A 29 -1.96 4.53 1.18
CA ASN A 29 -1.22 4.34 -0.06
C ASN A 29 -2.19 4.07 -1.22
N PHE A 30 -1.99 4.70 -2.38
CA PHE A 30 -2.80 4.41 -3.55
C PHE A 30 -2.33 3.13 -4.24
N LEU A 31 -3.25 2.42 -4.91
CA LEU A 31 -2.86 1.43 -5.91
C LEU A 31 -2.31 2.18 -7.14
N ASP A 32 -0.98 2.25 -7.27
CA ASP A 32 -0.33 2.98 -8.35
C ASP A 32 -0.48 2.24 -9.70
N GLY A 33 -1.23 2.85 -10.63
CA GLY A 33 -1.38 2.41 -12.02
C GLY A 33 -0.42 3.10 -13.00
N GLY A 34 0.73 3.58 -12.55
CA GLY A 34 1.74 4.21 -13.39
C GLY A 34 1.49 5.69 -13.67
N LYS A 35 2.05 6.18 -14.78
CA LYS A 35 2.00 7.61 -15.13
C LYS A 35 0.55 8.08 -15.23
N ASP A 36 0.20 9.10 -14.47
CA ASP A 36 -1.16 9.67 -14.42
C ASP A 36 -2.25 8.63 -14.09
N ASN A 37 -1.87 7.54 -13.41
CA ASN A 37 -2.73 6.38 -13.15
C ASN A 37 -3.34 5.78 -14.44
N SER A 38 -2.63 5.85 -15.57
CA SER A 38 -3.14 5.44 -16.90
C SER A 38 -3.49 3.95 -16.98
N ALA A 39 -2.84 3.12 -16.16
CA ALA A 39 -3.15 1.71 -16.02
C ALA A 39 -4.07 1.43 -14.82
N ALA A 40 -4.90 2.38 -14.39
CA ALA A 40 -5.93 2.17 -13.37
C ALA A 40 -6.69 0.85 -13.60
N PHE A 41 -6.91 0.09 -12.52
CA PHE A 41 -7.59 -1.21 -12.59
C PHE A 41 -8.97 -1.11 -13.24
N ASP A 42 -9.74 -0.09 -12.86
CA ASP A 42 -11.05 0.27 -13.39
C ASP A 42 -11.30 1.79 -13.25
N GLU A 43 -12.57 2.21 -13.15
CA GLU A 43 -12.97 3.62 -12.97
C GLU A 43 -12.76 4.19 -11.56
N TYR A 44 -12.20 3.41 -10.64
CA TYR A 44 -11.91 3.82 -9.28
C TYR A 44 -10.42 3.99 -9.02
N VAL A 45 -10.13 4.83 -8.02
CA VAL A 45 -8.84 4.89 -7.34
C VAL A 45 -8.94 4.12 -6.03
N TYR A 46 -8.06 3.14 -5.86
CA TYR A 46 -8.00 2.29 -4.68
C TYR A 46 -6.96 2.81 -3.68
N CYS A 47 -7.30 2.77 -2.39
CA CYS A 47 -6.46 3.21 -1.29
C CYS A 47 -6.34 2.09 -0.25
N TYR A 48 -5.11 1.72 0.11
CA TYR A 48 -4.81 0.78 1.17
C TYR A 48 -4.40 1.51 2.44
N PHE A 49 -4.88 1.05 3.58
CA PHE A 49 -4.52 1.61 4.88
C PHE A 49 -4.19 0.52 5.87
N THR A 50 -3.14 0.71 6.66
CA THR A 50 -2.87 -0.18 7.79
C THR A 50 -3.89 0.10 8.90
N ARG A 51 -4.62 -0.95 9.30
CA ARG A 51 -5.65 -0.89 10.35
C ARG A 51 -5.01 -0.83 11.73
N ILE A 52 -5.44 0.14 12.54
CA ILE A 52 -5.01 0.27 13.92
C ILE A 52 -5.92 -0.56 14.82
N GLU A 53 -5.39 -1.64 15.40
CA GLU A 53 -6.19 -2.50 16.28
C GLU A 53 -6.35 -1.90 17.68
N ASN A 54 -5.25 -1.42 18.26
CA ASN A 54 -5.24 -0.90 19.62
C ASN A 54 -4.65 0.51 19.65
N LEU A 55 -5.41 1.44 20.24
CA LEU A 55 -4.91 2.78 20.52
C LEU A 55 -4.03 2.78 21.78
N PRO A 56 -3.01 3.65 21.85
CA PRO A 56 -2.22 3.80 23.07
C PRO A 56 -3.11 4.23 24.25
N PRO A 57 -2.86 3.74 25.47
CA PRO A 57 -3.56 4.21 26.65
C PRO A 57 -3.28 5.70 26.92
N GLY A 58 -4.26 6.40 27.47
CA GLY A 58 -4.06 7.73 28.07
C GLY A 58 -3.59 8.83 27.11
N GLY A 59 -3.89 8.75 25.81
CA GLY A 59 -3.54 9.79 24.84
C GLY A 59 -2.04 9.86 24.49
N GLN A 60 -1.26 8.86 24.88
CA GLN A 60 0.16 8.74 24.52
C GLN A 60 0.34 8.72 22.98
N PRO A 61 1.46 9.28 22.47
CA PRO A 61 1.77 9.18 21.04
C PRO A 61 1.93 7.71 20.63
N ARG A 62 1.32 7.34 19.49
CA ARG A 62 1.28 5.94 19.03
C ARG A 62 2.64 5.37 18.63
N ASN A 63 3.57 6.22 18.21
CA ASN A 63 4.78 5.85 17.47
C ASN A 63 4.47 5.04 16.18
N TRP A 64 5.45 4.92 15.29
CA TRP A 64 5.30 4.16 14.04
C TRP A 64 5.57 2.67 14.25
N ILE A 65 4.58 1.95 14.80
CA ILE A 65 4.70 0.53 15.15
C ILE A 65 4.05 -0.40 14.12
N HIS A 66 4.45 -1.67 14.11
CA HIS A 66 3.80 -2.70 13.29
C HIS A 66 2.54 -3.21 14.02
N GLU A 67 1.42 -3.30 13.30
CA GLU A 67 0.17 -3.90 13.77
C GLU A 67 0.26 -5.42 13.74
N ARG A 68 -0.37 -6.10 14.71
CA ARG A 68 -0.36 -7.57 14.85
C ARG A 68 -1.74 -8.11 15.26
N PRO A 69 -2.40 -8.94 14.41
CA PRO A 69 -2.02 -9.22 13.03
C PRO A 69 -2.01 -7.92 12.21
N GLY A 70 -1.18 -7.86 11.16
CA GLY A 70 -1.14 -6.72 10.26
C GLY A 70 -2.34 -6.80 9.32
N ARG A 71 -3.31 -5.92 9.47
CA ARG A 71 -4.51 -5.85 8.63
C ARG A 71 -4.48 -4.63 7.74
N ILE A 72 -4.84 -4.81 6.48
CA ILE A 72 -4.94 -3.73 5.49
C ILE A 72 -6.40 -3.53 5.09
N ASP A 73 -6.90 -2.34 5.38
CA ASP A 73 -8.20 -1.86 4.92
C ASP A 73 -8.08 -1.33 3.50
N LEU A 74 -9.12 -1.57 2.70
CA LEU A 74 -9.22 -1.08 1.33
C LEU A 74 -10.41 -0.13 1.21
N ALA A 75 -10.16 1.03 0.60
CA ALA A 75 -11.19 1.94 0.15
C ALA A 75 -11.06 2.15 -1.36
N ARG A 76 -12.16 2.55 -2.01
CA ARG A 76 -12.17 3.02 -3.39
C ARG A 76 -12.94 4.34 -3.49
N VAL A 77 -12.64 5.12 -4.52
CA VAL A 77 -13.33 6.37 -4.84
C VAL A 77 -13.36 6.55 -6.36
N PRO A 78 -14.44 7.08 -6.96
CA PRO A 78 -14.41 7.47 -8.37
C PRO A 78 -13.24 8.40 -8.68
N LYS A 79 -12.65 8.31 -9.88
CA LYS A 79 -11.46 9.08 -10.28
C LYS A 79 -11.61 10.60 -10.13
N ASP A 80 -12.81 11.13 -10.27
CA ASP A 80 -13.15 12.55 -10.09
C ASP A 80 -13.56 12.90 -8.65
N GLY A 81 -13.70 11.90 -7.78
CA GLY A 81 -14.21 12.03 -6.41
C GLY A 81 -13.15 12.10 -5.32
N LEU A 82 -11.84 12.07 -5.63
CA LEU A 82 -10.78 11.97 -4.61
C LEU A 82 -10.93 13.02 -3.49
N LEU A 83 -11.24 14.27 -3.82
CA LEU A 83 -11.35 15.33 -2.83
C LEU A 83 -12.69 15.32 -2.06
N ASN A 84 -13.64 14.46 -2.42
CA ASN A 84 -14.92 14.31 -1.72
C ASN A 84 -14.86 13.12 -0.75
N ARG A 85 -14.82 13.39 0.55
CA ARG A 85 -14.80 12.34 1.59
C ARG A 85 -15.96 11.36 1.48
N ASP A 86 -17.16 11.84 1.13
CA ASP A 86 -18.40 11.05 1.13
C ASP A 86 -18.55 10.19 -0.14
N ALA A 87 -17.66 10.37 -1.12
CA ALA A 87 -17.57 9.53 -2.31
C ALA A 87 -16.79 8.23 -2.08
N TYR A 88 -16.08 8.10 -0.94
CA TYR A 88 -15.33 6.89 -0.63
C TYR A 88 -16.24 5.76 -0.18
N GLU A 89 -15.96 4.57 -0.71
CA GLU A 89 -16.55 3.31 -0.28
C GLU A 89 -15.47 2.40 0.28
N TRP A 90 -15.81 1.60 1.28
CA TRP A 90 -14.92 0.69 1.97
C TRP A 90 -15.22 -0.75 1.60
N PHE A 91 -14.19 -1.56 1.46
CA PHE A 91 -14.33 -2.98 1.23
C PHE A 91 -15.02 -3.64 2.44
N HIS A 92 -16.06 -4.43 2.18
CA HIS A 92 -16.87 -5.12 3.17
C HIS A 92 -16.75 -6.66 3.07
N GLY A 93 -15.79 -7.14 2.29
CA GLY A 93 -15.62 -8.56 2.02
C GLY A 93 -16.13 -8.95 0.64
N LEU A 94 -16.30 -10.26 0.44
CA LEU A 94 -16.79 -10.83 -0.80
C LEU A 94 -18.20 -11.40 -0.58
N ASP A 95 -19.03 -11.32 -1.61
CA ASP A 95 -20.31 -12.02 -1.62
C ASP A 95 -20.14 -13.53 -1.90
N GLY A 96 -21.25 -14.27 -1.97
CA GLY A 96 -21.23 -15.70 -2.24
C GLY A 96 -20.69 -16.09 -3.63
N ALA A 97 -20.58 -15.14 -4.57
CA ALA A 97 -19.99 -15.33 -5.89
C ALA A 97 -18.51 -14.90 -5.95
N GLY A 98 -17.95 -14.39 -4.86
CA GLY A 98 -16.59 -13.88 -4.81
C GLY A 98 -16.43 -12.45 -5.34
N ALA A 99 -17.53 -11.71 -5.55
CA ALA A 99 -17.49 -10.31 -5.96
C ALA A 99 -17.32 -9.39 -4.74
N PRO A 100 -16.59 -8.26 -4.85
CA PRO A 100 -16.36 -7.37 -3.73
C PRO A 100 -17.63 -6.62 -3.35
N VAL A 101 -17.96 -6.64 -2.05
CA VAL A 101 -19.02 -5.83 -1.46
C VAL A 101 -18.41 -4.53 -0.94
N TRP A 102 -19.08 -3.42 -1.23
CA TRP A 102 -18.64 -2.08 -0.84
C TRP A 102 -19.67 -1.42 0.06
N THR A 103 -19.21 -0.69 1.07
CA THR A 103 -20.06 0.00 2.05
C THR A 103 -19.60 1.44 2.27
N LYS A 104 -20.54 2.35 2.49
CA LYS A 104 -20.23 3.71 2.97
C LYS A 104 -19.98 3.76 4.48
N ASP A 105 -20.43 2.75 5.23
CA ASP A 105 -20.16 2.68 6.66
C ASP A 105 -18.75 2.11 6.90
N MET A 106 -17.81 3.02 7.17
CA MET A 106 -16.44 2.67 7.50
C MET A 106 -16.33 1.72 8.71
N LYS A 107 -17.30 1.68 9.64
CA LYS A 107 -17.30 0.74 10.77
C LYS A 107 -17.57 -0.69 10.34
N ALA A 108 -18.26 -0.88 9.22
CA ALA A 108 -18.54 -2.19 8.66
C ALA A 108 -17.36 -2.74 7.83
N ARG A 109 -16.31 -1.97 7.56
CA ARG A 109 -15.23 -2.40 6.66
C ARG A 109 -14.52 -3.69 7.12
N ALA A 110 -14.22 -4.56 6.16
CA ALA A 110 -13.40 -5.75 6.34
C ALA A 110 -11.97 -5.51 5.82
N PRO A 111 -10.94 -6.18 6.37
CA PRO A 111 -9.61 -6.12 5.78
C PRO A 111 -9.61 -6.82 4.41
N ALA A 112 -8.95 -6.22 3.42
CA ALA A 112 -8.70 -6.85 2.12
C ALA A 112 -7.45 -7.75 2.14
N PHE A 113 -6.56 -7.55 3.11
CA PHE A 113 -5.35 -8.34 3.31
C PHE A 113 -5.01 -8.43 4.80
N GLU A 114 -4.44 -9.57 5.20
CA GLU A 114 -3.93 -9.81 6.55
C GLU A 114 -2.63 -10.60 6.48
N ASP A 115 -1.64 -10.21 7.28
CA ASP A 115 -0.46 -11.02 7.55
C ASP A 115 -0.15 -11.09 9.06
N PRO A 116 -0.03 -12.31 9.65
CA PRO A 116 0.24 -12.49 11.08
C PRO A 116 1.61 -11.96 11.53
N ASN A 117 2.58 -11.82 10.64
CA ASN A 117 3.92 -11.30 10.95
C ASN A 117 3.91 -9.80 11.30
N GLY A 118 2.85 -9.11 10.87
CA GLY A 118 2.55 -7.73 11.19
C GLY A 118 3.04 -6.74 10.13
N ILE A 119 2.27 -5.66 9.98
CA ILE A 119 2.45 -4.66 8.92
C ILE A 119 2.44 -3.27 9.55
N LYS A 120 3.33 -2.38 9.08
CA LYS A 120 3.40 -0.98 9.51
C LYS A 120 2.94 -0.02 8.40
N VAL A 121 3.56 -0.12 7.24
CA VAL A 121 3.19 0.61 6.03
C VAL A 121 3.20 -0.38 4.88
N VAL A 122 2.25 -0.21 3.97
CA VAL A 122 2.14 -0.99 2.74
C VAL A 122 2.24 -0.06 1.54
N SER A 123 2.78 -0.56 0.44
CA SER A 123 2.59 0.04 -0.87
C SER A 123 2.00 -0.99 -1.82
N ALA A 124 1.31 -0.50 -2.84
CA ALA A 124 0.68 -1.36 -3.83
C ALA A 124 0.72 -0.71 -5.20
N CYS A 125 0.85 -1.53 -6.24
CA CYS A 125 0.73 -1.10 -7.61
C CYS A 125 -0.07 -2.10 -8.43
N TYR A 126 -0.57 -1.67 -9.57
CA TYR A 126 -1.19 -2.55 -10.55
C TYR A 126 -0.39 -2.53 -11.85
N VAL A 127 -0.01 -3.72 -12.31
CA VAL A 127 0.85 -3.93 -13.48
C VAL A 127 -0.02 -4.53 -14.58
N ARG A 128 -0.51 -3.67 -15.49
CA ARG A 128 -1.42 -4.04 -16.58
C ARG A 128 -0.90 -5.15 -17.48
N ALA A 129 0.38 -5.11 -17.85
CA ALA A 129 1.00 -6.12 -18.71
C ALA A 129 1.01 -7.53 -18.09
N LEU A 130 0.94 -7.62 -16.76
CA LEU A 130 0.85 -8.89 -16.03
C LEU A 130 -0.56 -9.20 -15.54
N GLU A 131 -1.48 -8.24 -15.62
CA GLU A 131 -2.82 -8.29 -15.01
C GLU A 131 -2.78 -8.60 -13.51
N LYS A 132 -1.78 -8.05 -12.80
CA LYS A 132 -1.57 -8.28 -11.37
C LYS A 132 -1.57 -7.00 -10.56
N CYS A 133 -2.25 -7.05 -9.41
CA CYS A 133 -1.96 -6.19 -8.27
C CYS A 133 -0.77 -6.76 -7.51
N LEU A 134 0.18 -5.92 -7.16
CA LEU A 134 1.29 -6.26 -6.28
C LEU A 134 1.15 -5.46 -4.99
N LEU A 135 1.29 -6.14 -3.85
CA LEU A 135 1.29 -5.54 -2.52
C LEU A 135 2.60 -5.87 -1.83
N LEU A 136 3.22 -4.86 -1.24
CA LEU A 136 4.53 -5.01 -0.64
C LEU A 136 4.71 -4.19 0.65
N TYR A 137 5.51 -4.72 1.56
CA TYR A 137 5.85 -4.06 2.81
C TYR A 137 7.17 -4.59 3.39
N ASN A 138 7.76 -3.81 4.29
CA ASN A 138 8.89 -4.25 5.11
C ASN A 138 8.35 -5.05 6.32
N PRO A 139 8.79 -6.30 6.56
CA PRO A 139 8.44 -7.05 7.75
C PRO A 139 9.18 -6.51 8.98
N ARG A 140 8.69 -6.88 10.18
CA ARG A 140 9.24 -6.46 11.49
C ARG A 140 10.45 -7.29 11.93
N ASP A 141 11.39 -7.57 11.03
CA ASP A 141 12.67 -8.18 11.39
C ASP A 141 13.80 -7.15 11.45
N ASN A 142 13.58 -5.94 10.93
CA ASN A 142 14.59 -4.88 10.80
C ASN A 142 15.85 -5.33 10.03
N ARG A 143 15.75 -6.34 9.18
CA ARG A 143 16.87 -6.88 8.40
C ARG A 143 16.91 -6.33 6.99
N GLY A 144 15.93 -5.54 6.57
CA GLY A 144 15.81 -5.09 5.18
C GLY A 144 15.22 -6.16 4.26
N HIS A 145 14.49 -7.12 4.82
CA HIS A 145 13.71 -8.06 4.03
C HIS A 145 12.48 -7.38 3.43
N PHE A 146 11.88 -8.06 2.47
CA PHE A 146 10.73 -7.60 1.71
C PHE A 146 9.69 -8.72 1.65
N ALA A 147 8.43 -8.34 1.80
CA ALA A 147 7.29 -9.22 1.62
C ALA A 147 6.52 -8.74 0.39
N LEU A 148 6.24 -9.67 -0.53
CA LEU A 148 5.53 -9.43 -1.78
C LEU A 148 4.40 -10.41 -1.95
N PHE A 149 3.23 -9.84 -2.23
CA PHE A 149 2.02 -10.55 -2.54
C PHE A 149 1.51 -10.11 -3.90
N GLU A 150 0.87 -11.03 -4.60
CA GLU A 150 0.17 -10.78 -5.85
C GLU A 150 -1.32 -11.11 -5.73
N ALA A 151 -2.15 -10.42 -6.50
CA ALA A 151 -3.57 -10.71 -6.64
C ALA A 151 -4.06 -10.36 -8.04
N PRO A 152 -5.14 -11.00 -8.53
CA PRO A 152 -5.78 -10.62 -9.78
C PRO A 152 -6.58 -9.31 -9.66
N ALA A 153 -6.98 -8.92 -8.45
CA ALA A 153 -7.79 -7.73 -8.20
C ALA A 153 -7.34 -6.99 -6.92
N PRO A 154 -7.68 -5.70 -6.75
CA PRO A 154 -7.28 -4.90 -5.59
C PRO A 154 -7.73 -5.47 -4.23
N TRP A 155 -8.80 -6.25 -4.21
CA TRP A 155 -9.33 -6.89 -3.01
C TRP A 155 -8.84 -8.34 -2.81
N GLY A 156 -7.90 -8.82 -3.64
CA GLY A 156 -7.41 -10.19 -3.60
C GLY A 156 -8.09 -11.12 -4.63
N PRO A 157 -8.06 -12.45 -4.42
CA PRO A 157 -7.37 -13.14 -3.34
C PRO A 157 -5.85 -12.97 -3.44
N TRP A 158 -5.22 -12.61 -2.32
CA TRP A 158 -3.78 -12.39 -2.25
C TRP A 158 -3.02 -13.70 -2.09
N ARG A 159 -1.93 -13.84 -2.84
CA ARG A 159 -0.99 -14.97 -2.78
C ARG A 159 0.40 -14.45 -2.52
N ARG A 160 1.15 -15.15 -1.67
CA ARG A 160 2.56 -14.84 -1.39
C ARG A 160 3.40 -15.15 -2.63
N ALA A 161 4.00 -14.12 -3.21
CA ALA A 161 4.95 -14.27 -4.32
C ALA A 161 6.39 -14.40 -3.79
N ALA A 162 6.77 -13.56 -2.82
CA ALA A 162 8.05 -13.65 -2.14
C ALA A 162 7.92 -13.22 -0.68
N TYR A 163 8.65 -13.89 0.20
CA TYR A 163 8.88 -13.45 1.56
C TYR A 163 10.37 -13.70 1.77
N LEU A 164 11.15 -12.64 2.06
CA LEU A 164 12.60 -12.71 1.94
C LEU A 164 13.41 -13.12 3.20
N PRO A 165 12.89 -13.73 4.30
CA PRO A 165 13.82 -14.30 5.28
C PRO A 165 14.66 -15.45 4.68
N ASP A 166 14.23 -16.00 3.53
CA ASP A 166 14.94 -17.03 2.77
C ASP A 166 15.88 -16.45 1.68
N CYS A 167 16.03 -15.13 1.60
CA CYS A 167 16.88 -14.45 0.61
C CYS A 167 17.88 -13.52 1.29
N GLN A 168 18.97 -13.18 0.59
CA GLN A 168 19.91 -12.17 1.09
C GLN A 168 19.18 -10.84 1.30
N PRO A 169 19.44 -10.12 2.40
CA PRO A 169 18.79 -8.86 2.64
C PRO A 169 19.15 -7.83 1.56
N PHE A 170 18.24 -6.90 1.31
CA PHE A 170 18.40 -5.89 0.26
C PHE A 170 19.57 -4.92 0.53
N MET A 171 20.03 -4.86 1.78
CA MET A 171 21.20 -4.08 2.22
C MET A 171 22.05 -4.92 3.20
N PRO A 172 23.39 -4.75 3.19
CA PRO A 172 24.27 -5.43 4.13
C PRO A 172 23.92 -5.07 5.59
N PRO A 173 24.18 -5.98 6.55
CA PRO A 173 23.70 -5.88 7.94
C PRO A 173 24.40 -4.82 8.80
N GLU A 174 25.01 -3.79 8.21
CA GLU A 174 25.59 -2.70 9.00
C GLU A 174 24.51 -2.04 9.87
N GLU A 175 24.79 -1.93 11.17
CA GLU A 175 23.88 -1.36 12.15
C GLU A 175 23.55 0.10 11.78
N ASN A 176 22.29 0.34 11.39
CA ASN A 176 21.61 1.65 11.25
C ASN A 176 21.15 2.14 9.86
N ALA A 177 20.84 1.26 8.90
CA ALA A 177 20.02 1.66 7.75
C ALA A 177 18.63 0.99 7.77
N ARG A 178 17.70 1.51 8.58
CA ARG A 178 16.31 0.99 8.59
C ARG A 178 15.62 1.34 7.27
N VAL A 179 15.38 0.35 6.41
CA VAL A 179 14.43 0.52 5.29
C VAL A 179 13.03 0.68 5.89
N SER A 180 12.46 1.87 5.73
CA SER A 180 11.16 2.17 6.32
C SER A 180 10.00 1.90 5.36
N LEU A 181 10.29 1.86 4.07
CA LEU A 181 9.32 1.71 3.02
C LEU A 181 9.97 1.23 1.72
N PHE A 182 9.25 0.36 1.02
CA PHE A 182 9.52 -0.03 -0.36
C PHE A 182 8.36 0.46 -1.22
N HIS A 183 8.63 0.84 -2.47
CA HIS A 183 7.62 1.26 -3.45
C HIS A 183 8.04 0.83 -4.85
N PHE A 184 7.18 0.08 -5.53
CA PHE A 184 7.35 -0.03 -6.98
C PHE A 184 6.95 1.27 -7.66
N ALA A 185 7.66 1.62 -8.74
CA ALA A 185 7.36 2.77 -9.59
C ALA A 185 6.98 2.29 -11.00
N PRO A 186 5.72 1.85 -11.24
CA PRO A 186 5.29 1.23 -12.51
C PRO A 186 5.55 2.09 -13.75
N LYS A 187 5.59 3.42 -13.58
CA LYS A 187 5.98 4.37 -14.64
C LYS A 187 7.36 4.08 -15.26
N TRP A 188 8.26 3.42 -14.53
CA TRP A 188 9.62 3.10 -14.97
C TRP A 188 9.85 1.60 -15.22
N TRP A 189 8.78 0.86 -15.45
CA TRP A 189 8.85 -0.56 -15.76
C TRP A 189 8.94 -0.77 -17.27
N SER A 190 9.45 -1.94 -17.68
CA SER A 190 9.38 -2.36 -19.09
C SER A 190 7.93 -2.53 -19.54
N GLU A 191 7.70 -2.47 -20.86
CA GLU A 191 6.37 -2.64 -21.45
C GLU A 191 5.73 -3.99 -21.12
N ASP A 192 6.54 -5.05 -20.99
CA ASP A 192 6.08 -6.38 -20.59
C ASP A 192 5.85 -6.52 -19.07
N GLY A 193 6.12 -5.46 -18.29
CA GLY A 193 5.95 -5.40 -16.85
C GLY A 193 6.92 -6.28 -16.05
N ARG A 194 7.98 -6.81 -16.66
CA ARG A 194 8.90 -7.75 -15.98
C ARG A 194 10.13 -7.08 -15.40
N GLU A 195 10.67 -6.06 -16.05
CA GLU A 195 11.76 -5.24 -15.52
C GLU A 195 11.14 -4.13 -14.67
N PHE A 196 11.52 -4.09 -13.39
CA PHE A 196 10.96 -3.14 -12.44
C PHE A 196 12.00 -2.16 -11.93
N SER A 197 11.51 -0.98 -11.57
CA SER A 197 12.19 -0.05 -10.66
C SER A 197 11.50 -0.08 -9.30
N LEU A 198 12.27 -0.30 -8.24
CA LEU A 198 11.83 -0.23 -6.85
C LEU A 198 12.54 0.95 -6.16
N VAL A 199 11.75 1.82 -5.55
CA VAL A 199 12.18 2.95 -4.72
C VAL A 199 12.14 2.53 -3.27
N PHE A 200 13.14 2.91 -2.49
CA PHE A 200 13.16 2.67 -1.05
C PHE A 200 13.91 3.80 -0.34
N ASN A 201 13.68 3.92 0.96
CA ASN A 201 14.41 4.87 1.78
C ASN A 201 15.32 4.15 2.78
N THR A 202 16.38 4.83 3.17
CA THR A 202 17.31 4.42 4.23
C THR A 202 17.31 5.48 5.33
N GLY A 203 17.98 5.22 6.46
CA GLY A 203 17.91 6.04 7.67
C GLY A 203 18.41 7.50 7.57
N ASP A 204 18.77 7.95 6.37
CA ASP A 204 19.33 9.24 6.01
C ASP A 204 18.38 10.09 5.13
N ASP A 205 17.09 9.72 5.05
CA ASP A 205 16.10 10.35 4.15
C ASP A 205 16.57 10.41 2.68
N ALA A 206 17.43 9.48 2.28
CA ALA A 206 17.93 9.39 0.91
C ALA A 206 16.92 8.74 -0.04
N TRP A 207 16.93 9.24 -1.27
CA TRP A 207 16.25 8.61 -2.40
C TRP A 207 17.11 7.47 -2.93
N ASN A 208 16.63 6.23 -2.81
CA ASN A 208 17.31 5.06 -3.35
C ASN A 208 16.45 4.33 -4.38
N THR A 209 17.11 3.77 -5.39
CA THR A 209 16.44 2.94 -6.41
C THR A 209 17.25 1.70 -6.70
N VAL A 210 16.55 0.63 -7.04
CA VAL A 210 17.11 -0.62 -7.53
C VAL A 210 16.30 -1.09 -8.73
N ARG A 211 16.99 -1.73 -9.67
CA ARG A 211 16.36 -2.43 -10.80
C ARG A 211 16.36 -3.92 -10.54
N GLY A 212 15.30 -4.59 -10.99
CA GLY A 212 15.23 -6.03 -10.94
C GLY A 212 14.28 -6.57 -11.99
N ARG A 213 14.20 -7.90 -12.07
CA ARG A 213 13.36 -8.62 -13.01
C ARG A 213 12.47 -9.61 -12.29
N LEU A 214 11.19 -9.63 -12.62
CA LEU A 214 10.25 -10.67 -12.20
C LEU A 214 10.44 -11.91 -13.08
N LEU A 215 10.73 -13.04 -12.45
CA LEU A 215 10.78 -14.35 -13.10
C LEU A 215 9.43 -15.04 -12.93
N LEU A 216 8.63 -15.03 -13.99
CA LEU A 216 7.32 -15.66 -14.01
C LEU A 216 7.50 -17.18 -14.19
N ARG A 217 6.71 -17.97 -13.46
CA ARG A 217 6.69 -19.45 -13.53
C ARG A 217 5.38 -19.93 -14.11
#